data_AF-Q46174-F1
#
_entry.id   AF-Q46174-F1
#
_cell.length_a   1.000
_cell.length_b   1.000
_cell.length_c   1.000
_cell.angle_alpha   90.00
_cell.angle_beta   90.00
_cell.angle_gamma   90.00
#
_symmetry.space_group_name_H-M   'P 1'
#
loop_
_entity.id
_entity.type
_entity.pdbx_description
1 polymer ?
#
loop_
_entity_poly.entity_id
_entity_poly.type
_entity_poly.pdbx_seq_one_letter_code
_entity_poly.pdbx_strand_id
1 'polypeptide(L)'
;DRFGEIINTKNDCYILSGEGILGLEAACASLTEKGDKVLVLDNGLYGRWFDGFVTMYGGEVTYFSGDYTKEIDVEALSKFLEKNNDFKYATVVHCDTPTGVLNPIDKICPLLKSYGILTVVDSVSAMVGEEFKVDKWQIDIALGGSQKAFSADQGLLWVV
;
A
#
# COMPACT_ATOMS: atom_id res chain seq x y z
N ASP A 1 -11.29 9.00 -16.48
CA ASP A 1 -12.56 8.25 -16.37
C ASP A 1 -12.43 6.74 -16.51
N ARG A 2 -11.93 6.16 -17.62
CA ARG A 2 -11.87 4.68 -17.80
C ARG A 2 -11.06 3.90 -16.75
N PHE A 3 -10.00 4.48 -16.20
CA PHE A 3 -9.17 3.77 -15.22
C PHE A 3 -9.86 3.67 -13.84
N GLY A 4 -10.54 4.73 -13.39
CA GLY A 4 -11.27 4.71 -12.12
C GLY A 4 -12.33 3.61 -12.07
N GLU A 5 -12.99 3.31 -13.21
CA GLU A 5 -13.93 2.18 -13.31
C GLU A 5 -13.26 0.83 -13.08
N ILE A 6 -12.01 0.63 -13.52
CA ILE A 6 -11.25 -0.63 -13.38
C ILE A 6 -10.97 -0.93 -11.90
N ILE A 7 -10.60 0.08 -11.13
CA ILE A 7 -10.22 -0.03 -9.72
C ILE A 7 -11.35 0.37 -8.75
N ASN A 8 -12.55 0.59 -9.29
CA ASN A 8 -13.76 0.99 -8.58
C ASN A 8 -13.55 2.24 -7.69
N THR A 9 -13.03 3.32 -8.29
CA THR A 9 -12.96 4.64 -7.65
C THR A 9 -13.67 5.73 -8.45
N LYS A 10 -14.16 6.74 -7.73
CA LYS A 10 -14.58 8.03 -8.29
C LYS A 10 -13.53 9.14 -8.12
N ASN A 11 -12.39 8.83 -7.49
CA ASN A 11 -11.31 9.79 -7.26
C ASN A 11 -10.51 10.05 -8.54
N ASP A 12 -9.75 11.15 -8.55
CA ASP A 12 -8.83 11.46 -9.63
C ASP A 12 -7.75 10.39 -9.73
N CYS A 13 -7.51 9.91 -10.95
CA CYS A 13 -6.49 8.92 -11.22
C CYS A 13 -5.37 9.56 -12.05
N TYR A 14 -4.14 9.47 -11.55
CA TYR A 14 -2.95 10.01 -12.21
C TYR A 14 -2.09 8.89 -12.78
N ILE A 15 -1.44 9.17 -13.91
CA ILE A 15 -0.47 8.27 -14.53
C ILE A 15 0.90 8.93 -14.41
N LEU A 16 1.82 8.25 -13.72
CA LEU A 16 3.22 8.65 -13.61
C LEU A 16 4.04 7.92 -14.68
N SER A 17 4.98 8.64 -15.28
CA SER A 17 5.96 8.09 -16.23
C SER A 17 7.13 7.49 -15.47
N GLY A 18 7.06 6.19 -15.20
CA GLY A 18 8.08 5.44 -14.47
C GLY A 18 7.62 4.04 -14.11
N GLU A 19 8.52 3.28 -13.48
CA GLU A 19 8.21 1.94 -12.99
C GLU A 19 7.43 1.98 -11.66
N GLY A 20 7.00 0.80 -11.19
CA GLY A 20 6.22 0.65 -9.95
C GLY A 20 6.85 1.35 -8.75
N ILE A 21 8.19 1.29 -8.66
CA ILE A 21 8.96 1.89 -7.56
C ILE A 21 8.81 3.40 -7.46
N LEU A 22 8.60 4.11 -8.59
CA LEU A 22 8.38 5.55 -8.59
C LEU A 22 7.11 5.91 -7.81
N GLY A 23 6.07 5.08 -7.90
CA GLY A 23 4.84 5.27 -7.14
C GLY A 23 5.02 5.12 -5.64
N LEU A 24 5.77 4.09 -5.24
CA LEU A 24 6.06 3.79 -3.84
C LEU A 24 6.85 4.94 -3.21
N GLU A 25 7.90 5.39 -3.89
CA GLU A 25 8.72 6.53 -3.47
C GLU A 25 7.89 7.81 -3.45
N ALA A 26 7.14 8.12 -4.52
CA ALA A 26 6.35 9.35 -4.61
C ALA A 26 5.29 9.44 -3.50
N ALA A 27 4.63 8.32 -3.14
CA ALA A 27 3.70 8.27 -2.03
C ALA A 27 4.40 8.61 -0.70
N CYS A 28 5.54 7.99 -0.43
CA CYS A 28 6.31 8.26 0.80
C CYS A 28 6.86 9.69 0.82
N ALA A 29 7.39 10.18 -0.30
CA ALA A 29 7.93 11.53 -0.46
C ALA A 29 6.87 12.62 -0.22
N SER A 30 5.64 12.35 -0.64
CA SER A 30 4.54 13.30 -0.53
C SER A 30 3.90 13.32 0.86
N LEU A 31 3.93 12.19 1.57
CA LEU A 31 3.30 12.04 2.87
C LEU A 31 4.24 12.27 4.05
N THR A 32 5.52 11.91 3.92
CA THR A 32 6.46 11.89 5.05
C THR A 32 7.05 13.27 5.31
N GLU A 33 6.89 13.75 6.54
CA GLU A 33 7.64 14.85 7.12
C GLU A 33 8.55 14.32 8.24
N LYS A 34 9.54 15.13 8.62
CA LYS A 34 10.52 14.74 9.63
C LYS A 34 9.84 14.44 10.98
N GLY A 35 10.03 13.23 11.49
CA GLY A 35 9.48 12.76 12.77
C GLY A 35 8.08 12.15 12.67
N ASP A 36 7.48 12.08 11.49
CA ASP A 36 6.21 11.37 11.31
C ASP A 36 6.36 9.88 11.58
N LYS A 37 5.43 9.31 12.34
CA LYS A 37 5.39 7.88 12.59
C LYS A 37 4.67 7.16 11.46
N VAL A 38 5.31 6.14 10.90
CA VAL A 38 4.76 5.35 9.78
C VAL A 38 4.75 3.87 10.17
N LEU A 39 3.62 3.21 9.94
CA LEU A 39 3.47 1.78 10.16
C LEU A 39 3.75 1.01 8.88
N VAL A 40 4.79 0.19 8.87
CA VAL A 40 5.11 -0.71 7.75
C VAL A 40 4.59 -2.11 8.06
N LEU A 41 3.62 -2.59 7.28
CA LEU A 41 3.17 -3.98 7.35
C LEU A 41 4.15 -4.87 6.58
N ASP A 42 4.91 -5.66 7.34
CA ASP A 42 6.08 -6.40 6.88
C ASP A 42 5.81 -7.91 6.90
N ASN A 43 5.26 -8.45 5.81
CA ASN A 43 5.14 -9.89 5.59
C ASN A 43 5.69 -10.33 4.22
N GLY A 44 6.68 -9.60 3.71
CA GLY A 44 7.27 -9.86 2.41
C GLY A 44 8.40 -8.88 2.08
N LEU A 45 9.14 -9.17 1.01
CA LEU A 45 10.29 -8.36 0.62
C LEU A 45 9.88 -6.93 0.25
N TYR A 46 8.80 -6.76 -0.53
CA TYR A 46 8.36 -5.42 -0.94
C TYR A 46 7.70 -4.66 0.21
N GLY A 47 7.04 -5.38 1.14
CA GLY A 47 6.50 -4.77 2.35
C GLY A 47 7.60 -4.11 3.16
N ARG A 48 8.73 -4.81 3.31
CA ARG A 48 9.89 -4.29 4.05
C ARG A 48 10.50 -3.04 3.42
N TRP A 49 10.60 -2.98 2.09
CA TRP A 49 11.31 -1.91 1.36
C TRP A 49 10.76 -0.50 1.57
N PHE A 50 9.51 -0.37 2.04
CA PHE A 50 8.94 0.92 2.40
C PHE A 50 9.75 1.64 3.50
N ASP A 51 10.47 0.90 4.37
CA ASP A 51 11.30 1.50 5.41
C ASP A 51 12.38 2.44 4.85
N GLY A 52 13.00 2.08 3.74
CA GLY A 52 14.00 2.88 3.04
C GLY A 52 13.41 4.21 2.57
N PHE A 53 12.23 4.20 1.97
CA PHE A 53 11.58 5.44 1.51
C PHE A 53 11.17 6.33 2.67
N VAL A 54 10.55 5.76 3.71
CA VAL A 54 10.14 6.52 4.91
C VAL A 54 11.35 7.19 5.58
N THR A 55 12.41 6.42 5.82
CA THR A 55 13.61 6.93 6.51
C THR A 55 14.36 7.95 5.67
N MET A 56 14.36 7.80 4.34
CA MET A 56 14.96 8.77 3.40
C MET A 56 14.34 10.16 3.53
N TYR A 57 13.04 10.26 3.84
CA TYR A 57 12.34 11.53 4.06
C TYR A 57 12.22 11.93 5.54
N GLY A 58 12.89 11.21 6.44
CA GLY A 58 13.01 11.55 7.86
C GLY A 58 11.87 11.07 8.75
N GLY A 59 11.03 10.14 8.27
CA GLY A 59 10.00 9.48 9.07
C GLY A 59 10.56 8.42 10.02
N GLU A 60 9.78 8.10 11.05
CA GLU A 60 10.05 7.07 12.04
C GLU A 60 9.24 5.81 11.73
N VAL A 61 9.93 4.73 11.35
CA VAL A 61 9.28 3.47 10.97
C VAL A 61 8.98 2.62 12.20
N THR A 62 7.75 2.15 12.30
CA THR A 62 7.35 1.03 13.16
C THR A 62 6.91 -0.14 12.30
N TYR A 63 7.37 -1.34 12.62
CA TYR A 63 7.00 -2.55 11.87
C TYR A 63 5.88 -3.30 12.56
N PHE A 64 4.90 -3.74 11.78
CA PHE A 64 4.05 -4.86 12.14
C PHE A 64 4.46 -6.06 11.27
N SER A 65 5.31 -6.93 11.82
CA SER A 65 5.90 -8.04 11.06
C SER A 65 5.06 -9.32 11.17
N GLY A 66 4.84 -9.96 10.03
CA GLY A 66 4.20 -11.26 9.88
C GLY A 66 5.13 -12.32 9.28
N ASP A 67 4.58 -13.51 9.04
CA ASP A 67 5.29 -14.60 8.37
C ASP A 67 5.27 -14.37 6.85
N TYR A 68 6.40 -14.56 6.17
CA TYR A 68 6.54 -14.33 4.72
C TYR A 68 5.85 -15.41 3.86
N THR A 69 5.16 -16.35 4.49
CA THR A 69 4.36 -17.40 3.83
C THR A 69 2.86 -17.25 4.13
N LYS A 70 2.46 -16.22 4.88
CA LYS A 70 1.08 -15.99 5.30
C LYS A 70 0.67 -14.54 5.13
N GLU A 71 -0.62 -14.34 4.89
CA GLU A 71 -1.22 -13.01 4.93
C GLU A 71 -1.08 -12.36 6.32
N ILE A 72 -1.15 -11.04 6.36
CA ILE A 72 -1.22 -10.27 7.60
C ILE A 72 -2.42 -10.74 8.44
N ASP A 73 -2.14 -11.14 9.68
CA ASP A 73 -3.19 -11.45 10.66
C ASP A 73 -3.88 -10.15 11.12
N VAL A 74 -5.09 -9.95 10.61
CA VAL A 74 -5.93 -8.77 10.88
C VAL A 74 -6.32 -8.67 12.36
N GLU A 75 -6.52 -9.79 13.05
CA GLU A 75 -6.85 -9.78 14.49
C GLU A 75 -5.64 -9.37 15.33
N ALA A 76 -4.46 -9.87 14.98
CA ALA A 76 -3.22 -9.47 15.61
C ALA A 76 -2.91 -7.99 15.34
N LEU A 77 -3.14 -7.52 14.12
CA LEU A 77 -3.01 -6.10 13.76
C LEU A 77 -3.97 -5.23 14.57
N SER A 78 -5.24 -5.64 14.71
CA SER A 78 -6.21 -4.91 15.54
C SER A 78 -5.73 -4.78 16.99
N LYS A 79 -5.25 -5.86 17.61
CA LYS A 79 -4.71 -5.83 18.99
C LYS A 79 -3.46 -4.96 19.12
N PHE A 80 -2.65 -4.90 18.07
CA PHE A 80 -1.48 -4.01 18.02
C PHE A 80 -1.91 -2.54 17.98
N LEU A 81 -2.91 -2.22 17.14
CA LEU A 81 -3.44 -0.86 16.96
C LEU A 81 -4.17 -0.31 18.19
N GLU A 82 -4.73 -1.17 19.05
CA GLU A 82 -5.28 -0.74 20.35
C GLU A 82 -4.25 0.02 21.21
N LYS A 83 -2.96 -0.29 21.06
CA LYS A 83 -1.87 0.32 21.85
C LYS A 83 -0.99 1.25 21.02
N ASN A 84 -0.95 1.08 19.70
CA ASN A 84 -0.08 1.79 18.78
C ASN A 84 -0.92 2.28 17.60
N ASN A 85 -1.50 3.47 17.69
CA ASN A 85 -2.35 4.03 16.63
C ASN A 85 -1.98 5.46 16.25
N ASP A 86 -0.89 5.99 16.80
CA ASP A 86 -0.38 7.32 16.53
C ASP A 86 0.50 7.35 15.26
N PHE A 87 0.01 6.72 14.19
CA PHE A 87 0.68 6.69 12.88
C PHE A 87 0.02 7.68 11.92
N LYS A 88 0.83 8.43 11.17
CA LYS A 88 0.32 9.31 10.10
C LYS A 88 -0.25 8.48 8.95
N TYR A 89 0.46 7.43 8.58
CA TYR A 89 0.01 6.48 7.57
C TYR A 89 0.62 5.10 7.77
N ALA A 90 0.06 4.11 7.07
CA ALA A 90 0.54 2.74 7.03
C ALA A 90 0.72 2.26 5.58
N THR A 91 1.76 1.48 5.34
CA THR A 91 2.05 0.88 4.03
C THR A 91 1.72 -0.61 4.04
N VAL A 92 1.03 -1.09 3.01
CA VAL A 92 0.70 -2.51 2.84
C VAL A 92 0.86 -2.93 1.38
N VAL A 93 1.42 -4.12 1.16
CA VAL A 93 1.50 -4.73 -0.17
C VAL A 93 0.32 -5.66 -0.35
N HIS A 94 -0.46 -5.47 -1.41
CA HIS A 94 -1.62 -6.31 -1.75
C HIS A 94 -1.17 -7.72 -2.13
N CYS A 95 -0.20 -7.87 -3.03
CA CYS A 95 0.42 -9.16 -3.34
C CYS A 95 1.94 -9.05 -3.37
N ASP A 96 2.61 -9.63 -2.37
CA ASP A 96 4.06 -9.64 -2.34
C ASP A 96 4.59 -10.65 -3.37
N THR A 97 5.09 -10.16 -4.51
CA THR A 97 5.40 -11.00 -5.67
C THR A 97 6.41 -12.13 -5.39
N PRO A 98 7.49 -11.92 -4.60
CA PRO A 98 8.48 -12.97 -4.35
C PRO A 98 7.92 -14.12 -3.53
N THR A 99 6.96 -13.84 -2.65
CA THR A 99 6.33 -14.85 -1.78
C THR A 99 5.03 -15.40 -2.35
N GLY A 100 4.37 -14.64 -3.23
CA GLY A 100 3.03 -14.95 -3.76
C GLY A 100 1.91 -14.75 -2.74
N VAL A 101 2.19 -14.11 -1.60
CA VAL A 101 1.21 -13.89 -0.54
C VAL A 101 0.28 -12.73 -0.91
N LEU A 102 -1.02 -12.98 -0.86
CA LEU A 102 -2.08 -11.98 -1.05
C LEU A 102 -2.61 -11.52 0.33
N ASN A 103 -2.55 -10.23 0.62
CA ASN A 103 -3.04 -9.65 1.86
C ASN A 103 -4.50 -9.18 1.73
N PRO A 104 -5.33 -9.33 2.78
CA PRO A 104 -6.74 -8.95 2.76
C PRO A 104 -6.92 -7.42 2.92
N ILE A 105 -6.67 -6.67 1.84
CA ILE A 105 -6.77 -5.20 1.80
C ILE A 105 -8.18 -4.72 2.17
N ASP A 106 -9.20 -5.48 1.81
CA ASP A 106 -10.61 -5.24 2.14
C ASP A 106 -10.89 -5.19 3.65
N LYS A 107 -10.01 -5.78 4.47
CA LYS A 107 -10.08 -5.77 5.94
C LYS A 107 -9.06 -4.83 6.56
N ILE A 108 -7.84 -4.81 6.03
CA ILE A 108 -6.72 -4.02 6.57
C ILE A 108 -7.00 -2.52 6.44
N CYS A 109 -7.41 -2.04 5.26
CA CYS A 109 -7.61 -0.62 5.03
C CYS A 109 -8.74 -0.02 5.89
N PRO A 110 -9.94 -0.63 5.97
CA PRO A 110 -10.98 -0.12 6.87
C PRO A 110 -10.58 -0.16 8.35
N LEU A 111 -9.80 -1.17 8.76
CA LEU A 111 -9.27 -1.24 10.13
C LEU A 111 -8.35 -0.05 10.41
N LEU A 112 -7.35 0.20 9.57
CA LEU A 112 -6.45 1.35 9.71
C LEU A 112 -7.21 2.68 9.68
N LYS A 113 -8.19 2.80 8.78
CA LYS A 113 -9.03 3.99 8.66
C LYS A 113 -9.84 4.27 9.93
N SER A 114 -10.28 3.23 10.64
CA SER A 114 -11.01 3.37 11.92
C SER A 114 -10.17 4.03 13.02
N TYR A 115 -8.84 3.98 12.91
CA TYR A 115 -7.89 4.68 13.79
C TYR A 115 -7.42 6.03 13.22
N GLY A 116 -7.93 6.45 12.06
CA GLY A 116 -7.52 7.69 11.39
C GLY A 116 -6.17 7.59 10.67
N ILE A 117 -5.64 6.39 10.48
CA ILE A 117 -4.35 6.15 9.81
C ILE A 117 -4.59 6.09 8.30
N LEU A 118 -3.85 6.90 7.53
CA LEU A 118 -3.92 6.86 6.06
C LEU A 118 -3.31 5.57 5.51
N THR A 119 -3.79 5.08 4.37
CA THR A 119 -3.33 3.83 3.77
C THR A 119 -2.59 4.06 2.45
N VAL A 120 -1.39 3.47 2.32
CA VAL A 120 -0.64 3.37 1.07
C VAL A 120 -0.60 1.90 0.67
N VAL A 121 -1.31 1.56 -0.41
CA VAL A 121 -1.44 0.19 -0.89
C VAL A 121 -0.63 -0.01 -2.17
N ASP A 122 0.41 -0.85 -2.09
CA ASP A 122 1.10 -1.37 -3.26
C ASP A 122 0.30 -2.53 -3.85
N SER A 123 -0.36 -2.29 -4.98
CA SER A 123 -1.07 -3.30 -5.75
C SER A 123 -0.45 -3.50 -7.13
N VAL A 124 0.85 -3.24 -7.32
CA VAL A 124 1.53 -3.34 -8.63
C VAL A 124 1.36 -4.73 -9.25
N SER A 125 1.47 -5.79 -8.47
CA SER A 125 1.36 -7.19 -8.91
C SER A 125 -0.08 -7.74 -8.90
N ALA A 126 -0.98 -7.14 -8.13
CA ALA A 126 -2.35 -7.64 -7.93
C ALA A 126 -3.43 -6.86 -8.68
N MET A 127 -3.21 -5.58 -8.98
CA MET A 127 -4.22 -4.74 -9.62
C MET A 127 -4.59 -5.31 -10.99
N VAL A 128 -5.89 -5.44 -11.28
CA VAL A 128 -6.45 -6.12 -12.46
C VAL A 128 -6.30 -7.65 -12.48
N GLY A 129 -5.38 -8.22 -11.70
CA GLY A 129 -5.29 -9.66 -11.47
C GLY A 129 -6.27 -10.16 -10.40
N GLU A 130 -6.53 -9.33 -9.39
CA GLU A 130 -7.41 -9.60 -8.27
C GLU A 130 -8.51 -8.54 -8.16
N GLU A 131 -9.55 -8.84 -7.38
CA GLU A 131 -10.54 -7.84 -7.03
C GLU A 131 -9.85 -6.64 -6.37
N PHE A 132 -10.22 -5.42 -6.77
CA PHE A 132 -9.63 -4.21 -6.21
C PHE A 132 -10.68 -3.10 -6.18
N LYS A 133 -11.12 -2.73 -4.98
CA LYS A 133 -12.24 -1.79 -4.79
C LYS A 133 -11.84 -0.60 -3.92
N VAL A 134 -11.12 0.36 -4.50
CA VAL A 134 -10.53 1.52 -3.80
C VAL A 134 -11.52 2.22 -2.88
N ASP A 135 -12.66 2.68 -3.40
CA ASP A 135 -13.62 3.45 -2.59
C ASP A 135 -14.26 2.60 -1.50
N LYS A 136 -14.60 1.34 -1.82
CA LYS A 136 -15.25 0.42 -0.87
C LYS A 136 -14.31 0.01 0.25
N TRP A 137 -13.05 -0.21 -0.06
CA TRP A 137 -12.01 -0.65 0.87
C TRP A 137 -11.35 0.52 1.60
N GLN A 138 -11.75 1.75 1.31
CA GLN A 138 -11.26 2.97 1.97
C GLN A 138 -9.74 3.15 1.81
N ILE A 139 -9.23 2.89 0.61
CA ILE A 139 -7.83 3.09 0.28
C ILE A 139 -7.59 4.59 0.04
N ASP A 140 -6.56 5.16 0.68
CA ASP A 140 -6.21 6.57 0.53
C ASP A 140 -5.23 6.81 -0.63
N ILE A 141 -4.22 5.94 -0.77
CA ILE A 141 -3.31 5.92 -1.91
C ILE A 141 -3.20 4.50 -2.46
N ALA A 142 -3.54 4.31 -3.73
CA ALA A 142 -3.43 3.03 -4.43
C ALA A 142 -2.39 3.11 -5.56
N LEU A 143 -1.47 2.14 -5.59
CA LEU A 143 -0.36 2.11 -6.54
C LEU A 143 -0.47 0.86 -7.43
N GLY A 144 -0.39 1.03 -8.75
CA GLY A 144 -0.46 -0.06 -9.73
C GLY A 144 0.53 0.11 -10.88
N GLY A 145 0.96 -0.98 -11.52
CA GLY A 145 1.97 -0.94 -12.61
C GLY A 145 1.50 -1.60 -13.91
N SER A 146 1.90 -1.04 -15.04
CA SER A 146 1.51 -1.50 -16.39
C SER A 146 2.04 -2.89 -16.75
N GLN A 147 3.21 -3.26 -16.21
CA GLN A 147 4.02 -4.42 -16.58
C GLN A 147 3.66 -5.74 -15.90
N LYS A 148 2.51 -5.79 -15.22
CA LYS A 148 2.04 -6.99 -14.50
C LYS A 148 0.75 -7.51 -15.14
N ALA A 149 -0.35 -7.61 -14.38
CA ALA A 149 -1.60 -8.15 -14.91
C ALA A 149 -2.16 -7.33 -16.09
N PHE A 150 -1.84 -6.03 -16.16
CA PHE A 150 -2.18 -5.19 -17.32
C PHE A 150 -1.49 -5.58 -18.62
N SER A 151 -0.43 -6.40 -18.57
CA SER A 151 0.25 -6.96 -19.76
C SER A 151 0.71 -5.90 -20.77
N ALA A 152 1.12 -4.73 -20.30
CA ALA A 152 1.72 -3.66 -21.09
C ALA A 152 3.23 -3.54 -20.77
N ASP A 153 3.97 -2.76 -21.56
CA ASP A 153 5.39 -2.52 -21.29
C ASP A 153 5.61 -1.76 -19.97
N GLN A 154 6.80 -1.89 -19.38
CA GLN A 154 7.24 -1.10 -18.24
C GLN A 154 7.27 0.40 -18.60
N GLY A 155 6.90 1.26 -17.63
CA GLY A 155 7.10 2.71 -17.75
C GLY A 155 5.86 3.56 -17.43
N LEU A 156 4.74 2.93 -17.08
CA LEU A 156 3.56 3.62 -16.57
C LEU A 156 3.14 3.03 -15.22
N LEU A 157 2.83 3.91 -14.29
CA LEU A 157 2.21 3.56 -13.01
C LEU A 157 1.00 4.44 -12.77
N TRP A 158 -0.06 3.82 -12.25
CA TRP A 158 -1.25 4.52 -11.79
C TRP A 158 -1.18 4.82 -10.30
N VAL A 159 -1.54 6.05 -9.96
CA VAL A 159 -1.74 6.52 -8.59
C VAL A 159 -3.16 7.05 -8.48
N VAL A 160 -3.86 6.60 -7.45
CA VAL A 160 -5.11 7.20 -6.97
C VAL A 160 -4.90 7.61 -5.54
#